data_AF-A0A9E4TMW6-F1
#
_entry.id   AF-A0A9E4TMW6-F1
#
_cell.length_a   1.000
_cell.length_b   1.000
_cell.length_c   1.000
_cell.angle_alpha   90.00
_cell.angle_beta   90.00
_cell.angle_gamma   90.00
#
_symmetry.space_group_name_H-M   'P 1'
#
loop_
_entity.id
_entity.type
_entity.pdbx_description
1 polymer ?
#
loop_
_entity_poly.entity_id
_entity_poly.type
_entity_poly.pdbx_seq_one_letter_code
_entity_poly.pdbx_strand_id
1 'polypeptide(L)'
;IAIVMEDAARPQLDAGRVIQQMELVAWSEGLGTCFVGLRAEEQQVALKELLGIPSEMELITILPFGYREEGFAGRGVARKSMAEIAHSEKFGQSYTTA
;
A
#
# COMPACT_ATOMS: atom_id res chain seq x y z
N ILE A 1 -11.34 -4.74 -0.36
CA ILE A 1 -11.70 -3.56 -1.19
C ILE A 1 -10.73 -3.50 -2.36
N ALA A 2 -11.21 -3.45 -3.61
CA ALA A 2 -10.34 -3.28 -4.78
C ALA A 2 -10.01 -1.81 -4.99
N ILE A 3 -8.73 -1.50 -5.23
CA ILE A 3 -8.28 -0.13 -5.54
C ILE A 3 -7.97 -0.08 -7.03
N VAL A 4 -8.80 0.66 -7.76
CA VAL A 4 -8.73 0.80 -9.22
C VAL A 4 -8.57 2.27 -9.58
N MET A 5 -7.84 2.54 -10.65
CA MET A 5 -7.62 3.89 -11.18
C MET A 5 -8.04 3.94 -12.65
N GLU A 6 -8.65 5.05 -13.06
CA GLU A 6 -9.02 5.36 -14.43
C GLU A 6 -8.35 6.67 -14.84
N ASP A 7 -7.69 6.69 -16.00
CA ASP A 7 -7.13 7.90 -16.62
C ASP A 7 -6.29 8.81 -15.68
N ALA A 8 -5.49 8.20 -14.80
CA ALA A 8 -4.63 8.95 -13.91
C ALA A 8 -3.23 9.13 -14.51
N ALA A 9 -2.65 10.32 -14.38
CA ALA A 9 -1.29 10.58 -14.84
C ALA A 9 -0.21 9.80 -14.04
N ARG A 10 -0.48 9.51 -12.76
CA ARG A 10 0.37 8.70 -11.87
C ARG A 10 -0.49 7.82 -10.95
N PRO A 11 -1.15 6.79 -11.50
CA PRO A 11 -2.16 6.00 -10.81
C PRO A 11 -1.63 5.36 -9.53
N GLN A 12 -0.40 4.84 -9.54
CA GLN A 12 0.20 4.19 -8.38
C GLN A 12 0.52 5.19 -7.24
N LEU A 13 0.83 6.44 -7.56
CA LEU A 13 1.12 7.46 -6.56
C LEU A 13 -0.16 7.89 -5.82
N ASP A 14 -1.24 8.12 -6.56
CA ASP A 14 -2.52 8.51 -5.99
C ASP A 14 -3.16 7.37 -5.22
N ALA A 15 -3.11 6.15 -5.77
CA ALA A 15 -3.54 4.95 -5.06
C ALA A 15 -2.70 4.70 -3.80
N GLY A 16 -1.38 4.87 -3.84
CA GLY A 16 -0.53 4.73 -2.67
C GLY A 16 -0.93 5.67 -1.52
N ARG A 17 -1.31 6.92 -1.84
CA ARG A 17 -1.80 7.88 -0.84
C ARG A 17 -3.12 7.44 -0.22
N VAL A 18 -4.10 7.05 -1.04
CA VAL A 18 -5.42 6.63 -0.50
C VAL A 18 -5.28 5.35 0.33
N ILE A 19 -4.47 4.40 -0.12
CA ILE A 19 -4.21 3.15 0.59
C ILE A 19 -3.62 3.44 1.97
N GLN A 20 -2.55 4.24 2.05
CA GLN A 20 -1.94 4.58 3.33
C GLN A 20 -2.91 5.30 4.27
N GLN A 21 -3.78 6.18 3.76
CA GLN A 21 -4.82 6.83 4.56
C GLN A 21 -5.85 5.81 5.10
N MET A 22 -6.33 4.90 4.25
CA MET A 22 -7.25 3.83 4.66
C MET A 22 -6.63 2.92 5.71
N GLU A 23 -5.36 2.56 5.57
CA GLU A 23 -4.62 1.74 6.54
C GLU A 23 -4.49 2.44 7.90
N LEU A 24 -4.20 3.74 7.92
CA LEU A 24 -4.10 4.52 9.16
C LEU A 24 -5.44 4.60 9.90
N VAL A 25 -6.53 4.86 9.18
CA VAL A 25 -7.89 4.89 9.77
C VAL A 25 -8.31 3.51 10.24
N ALA A 26 -8.09 2.46 9.44
CA ALA A 26 -8.39 1.09 9.86
C ALA A 26 -7.64 0.72 11.14
N TRP A 27 -6.36 1.09 11.23
CA TRP A 27 -5.56 0.86 12.43
C TRP A 27 -6.12 1.59 13.66
N SER A 28 -6.55 2.86 13.52
CA SER A 28 -7.13 3.62 14.64
C SER A 28 -8.47 3.03 15.11
N GLU A 29 -9.24 2.44 14.20
CA GLU A 29 -10.50 1.76 14.48
C GLU A 29 -10.33 0.30 14.96
N GLY A 30 -9.09 -0.14 15.16
CA GLY A 30 -8.80 -1.47 15.69
C GLY A 30 -8.76 -2.60 14.66
N LEU A 31 -8.82 -2.28 13.38
CA LEU A 31 -8.68 -3.23 12.28
C LEU A 31 -7.21 -3.43 11.87
N GLY A 32 -6.96 -4.55 11.21
CA GLY A 32 -5.73 -4.84 10.47
C GLY A 32 -5.98 -4.80 8.96
N THR A 33 -4.93 -4.49 8.21
CA THR A 33 -4.91 -4.46 6.75
C THR A 33 -3.66 -5.15 6.20
N CYS A 34 -3.66 -5.48 4.91
CA CYS A 34 -2.50 -6.05 4.22
C CYS A 34 -2.48 -5.63 2.76
N PHE A 35 -1.44 -4.93 2.31
CA PHE A 35 -1.29 -4.66 0.88
C PHE A 35 -1.07 -5.97 0.10
N VAL A 36 -2.04 -6.36 -0.74
CA VAL A 36 -1.93 -7.59 -1.53
C VAL A 36 -1.21 -7.29 -2.84
N GLY A 37 0.03 -7.73 -2.96
CA GLY A 37 0.81 -7.58 -4.19
C GLY A 37 0.29 -8.48 -5.31
N LEU A 38 -0.21 -7.90 -6.39
CA LEU A 38 -0.56 -8.60 -7.63
C LEU A 38 0.65 -8.58 -8.56
N ARG A 39 1.32 -9.71 -8.73
CA ARG A 39 2.64 -9.78 -9.40
C ARG A 39 2.59 -10.36 -10.80
N ALA A 40 1.63 -11.23 -11.06
CA ALA A 40 1.45 -11.87 -12.36
C ALA A 40 0.30 -11.21 -13.13
N GLU A 41 0.45 -11.08 -14.45
CA GLU A 41 -0.56 -10.48 -15.31
C GLU A 41 -1.87 -11.27 -15.28
N GLU A 42 -1.78 -12.60 -15.25
CA GLU A 42 -2.92 -13.51 -15.20
C GLU A 42 -3.74 -13.31 -13.92
N GLN A 43 -3.09 -12.95 -12.80
CA GLN A 43 -3.80 -12.61 -11.55
C GLN A 43 -4.62 -11.34 -11.71
N GLN A 44 -4.08 -10.33 -12.41
CA GLN A 44 -4.81 -9.09 -12.64
C GLN A 44 -6.01 -9.31 -13.57
N VAL A 45 -5.83 -10.05 -14.67
CA VAL A 45 -6.92 -10.38 -15.61
C VAL A 45 -8.03 -11.14 -14.89
N ALA A 46 -7.68 -12.22 -14.17
CA ALA A 46 -8.66 -13.03 -13.46
C ALA A 46 -9.43 -12.24 -12.38
N LEU A 47 -8.76 -11.34 -11.64
CA LEU A 47 -9.42 -10.49 -10.65
C LEU A 47 -10.31 -9.43 -11.28
N LYS A 48 -9.89 -8.83 -12.40
CA LYS A 48 -10.70 -7.86 -13.14
C LYS A 48 -11.97 -8.53 -13.68
N GLU A 49 -11.85 -9.70 -14.30
CA GLU A 49 -12.99 -10.49 -14.78
C GLU A 49 -13.92 -10.87 -13.64
N LEU A 50 -13.37 -11.39 -12.53
CA LEU A 50 -14.14 -11.80 -11.36
C LEU A 50 -14.96 -10.64 -10.75
N LEU A 51 -14.38 -9.44 -10.74
CA LEU A 51 -14.98 -8.26 -10.12
C LEU A 51 -15.73 -7.36 -11.12
N GLY A 52 -15.76 -7.72 -12.41
CA GLY A 52 -16.37 -6.90 -13.46
C GLY A 52 -15.67 -5.55 -13.68
N ILE A 53 -14.36 -5.48 -13.42
CA ILE A 53 -13.55 -4.27 -13.63
C ILE A 53 -13.19 -4.20 -15.12
N PRO A 54 -13.42 -3.06 -15.80
CA PRO A 54 -13.03 -2.88 -17.19
C PRO A 54 -11.52 -3.08 -17.42
N SER A 55 -11.15 -3.58 -18.59
CA SER A 55 -9.76 -3.99 -18.87
C SER A 55 -8.80 -2.79 -18.91
N GLU A 56 -9.29 -1.63 -19.32
CA GLU A 56 -8.59 -0.35 -19.41
C GLU A 56 -8.26 0.29 -18.05
N MET A 57 -9.00 -0.04 -16.99
CA MET A 57 -8.73 0.49 -15.65
C MET A 57 -7.51 -0.20 -15.05
N GLU A 58 -6.70 0.53 -14.30
CA GLU A 58 -5.55 -0.07 -13.61
C GLU A 58 -5.98 -0.62 -12.25
N LEU A 59 -5.84 -1.94 -12.05
CA LEU A 59 -6.05 -2.58 -10.76
C LEU A 59 -4.75 -2.54 -9.95
N ILE A 60 -4.69 -1.65 -8.97
CA ILE A 60 -3.46 -1.41 -8.18
C ILE A 60 -3.24 -2.50 -7.14
N THR A 61 -4.29 -2.82 -6.37
CA THR A 61 -4.24 -3.84 -5.32
C THR A 61 -5.65 -4.18 -4.82
N ILE A 62 -5.74 -5.24 -4.03
CA ILE A 62 -6.87 -5.53 -3.16
C ILE A 62 -6.43 -5.28 -1.72
N LEU A 63 -7.14 -4.42 -1.00
CA LEU A 63 -6.89 -4.12 0.42
C LEU A 63 -7.95 -4.84 1.28
N PRO A 64 -7.61 -5.94 1.97
CA PRO A 64 -8.45 -6.59 2.94
C PRO A 64 -8.46 -5.82 4.27
N PHE A 65 -9.57 -5.93 5.00
CA PHE A 65 -9.76 -5.37 6.32
C PHE A 65 -10.34 -6.45 7.23
N GLY A 66 -9.88 -6.50 8.47
CA GLY A 66 -10.40 -7.46 9.45
C GLY A 66 -10.13 -6.98 10.88
N TYR A 67 -10.94 -7.48 11.82
CA TYR A 67 -10.71 -7.22 13.23
C TYR A 67 -9.48 -8.01 13.71
N ARG A 68 -8.67 -7.35 14.53
CA ARG A 68 -7.52 -7.99 15.17
C ARG A 68 -8.02 -8.78 16.38
N GLU A 69 -7.37 -9.90 16.67
CA GLU A 69 -7.61 -10.61 17.92
C GLU A 69 -7.22 -9.75 19.13
N GLU A 70 -7.90 -9.94 20.26
CA GLU A 70 -7.57 -9.23 21.50
C GLU A 70 -6.12 -9.51 21.91
N GLY A 71 -5.40 -8.46 22.33
CA GLY A 71 -4.00 -8.58 22.73
C GLY A 71 -3.00 -8.66 21.57
N PHE A 72 -3.43 -8.48 20.31
CA PHE A 72 -2.50 -8.35 19.18
C PHE A 72 -1.55 -7.15 19.38
N ALA A 73 -0.28 -7.47 19.62
CA ALA A 73 0.83 -6.51 19.59
C ALA A 73 1.71 -6.84 18.38
N GLY A 74 1.51 -6.11 17.28
CA GLY A 74 2.34 -6.28 16.10
C GLY A 74 3.81 -5.97 16.42
N ARG A 75 4.70 -6.96 16.27
CA ARG A 75 6.15 -6.76 16.48
C ARG A 75 6.79 -5.81 15.45
N GLY A 76 6.08 -5.50 14.37
CA GLY A 76 6.61 -4.76 13.22
C GLY A 76 7.75 -5.52 12.54
N VAL A 77 8.15 -5.05 11.35
CA VAL A 77 9.40 -5.47 10.72
C VAL A 77 10.38 -4.33 10.90
N ALA A 78 11.59 -4.63 11.38
CA ALA A 78 12.63 -3.61 11.54
C ALA A 78 12.83 -2.85 10.22
N ARG A 79 12.76 -1.52 10.29
CA ARG A 79 13.04 -0.65 9.14
C ARG A 79 14.53 -0.32 9.11
N LYS A 80 15.03 0.03 7.92
CA LYS A 80 16.36 0.63 7.76
C LYS A 80 16.44 1.91 8.58
N SER A 81 17.65 2.26 9.01
CA SER A 81 17.88 3.54 9.70
C SER A 81 17.65 4.71 8.75
N MET A 82 17.33 5.89 9.30
CA MET A 82 17.15 7.10 8.50
C MET A 82 18.38 7.44 7.65
N ALA A 83 19.58 7.23 8.21
CA ALA A 83 20.86 7.47 7.55
C ALA A 83 21.06 6.65 6.25
N GLU A 84 20.36 5.52 6.11
CA GLU A 84 20.42 4.64 4.93
C GLU A 84 19.43 5.02 3.82
N ILE A 85 18.35 5.73 4.14
CA ILE A 85 17.24 5.99 3.21
C ILE A 85 16.99 7.48 2.96
N ALA A 86 17.47 8.36 3.83
CA ALA A 86 17.35 9.80 3.70
C ALA A 86 18.72 10.42 3.44
N HIS A 87 18.74 11.39 2.52
CA HIS A 87 19.93 12.11 2.12
C HIS A 87 19.74 13.62 2.31
N SER A 88 20.72 14.29 2.92
CA SER A 88 20.67 15.74 3.15
C SER A 88 21.17 16.47 1.91
N GLU A 89 20.33 17.33 1.30
CA GLU A 89 20.61 18.16 0.12
C GLU A 89 20.98 17.42 -1.18
N LYS A 90 21.86 16.40 -1.11
CA LYS A 90 22.42 15.66 -2.24
C LYS A 90 22.38 14.17 -1.97
N PHE A 91 22.07 13.39 -3.01
CA PHE A 91 22.09 11.93 -2.94
C PHE A 91 23.46 11.40 -2.48
N GLY A 92 23.46 10.47 -1.52
CA GLY A 92 24.68 9.92 -0.91
C GLY A 92 25.17 10.67 0.34
N GLN A 93 24.74 11.91 0.59
CA GLN A 93 25.06 12.61 1.83
C GLN A 93 24.11 12.15 2.94
N SER A 94 24.61 11.40 3.92
CA SER A 94 23.76 10.82 4.96
C SER A 94 22.98 11.88 5.73
N TYR A 95 21.68 11.65 5.91
CA TYR A 95 20.83 12.48 6.76
C TYR A 95 21.07 12.14 8.24
N THR A 96 21.65 13.09 8.96
CA THR A 96 21.86 13.02 10.41
C THR A 96 20.87 13.96 11.09
N THR A 97 19.99 13.42 11.93
CA THR A 97 19.22 14.23 12.86
C THR A 97 20.19 14.75 13.92
N ALA A 98 20.33 16.07 14.02
CA ALA A 98 21.06 16.72 15.10
C ALA A 98 20.44 16.40 16.47
#